data_AF-A0A955PM10-F1
#
_entry.id   AF-A0A955PM10-F1
#
_cell.length_a   1.000
_cell.length_b   1.000
_cell.length_c   1.000
_cell.angle_alpha   90.00
_cell.angle_beta   90.00
_cell.angle_gamma   90.00
#
_symmetry.space_group_name_H-M   'P 1'
#
loop_
_entity.id
_entity.type
_entity.pdbx_description
1 polymer ?
#
loop_
_entity_poly.entity_id
_entity_poly.type
_entity_poly.pdbx_seq_one_letter_code
_entity_poly.pdbx_strand_id
1 'polypeptide(L)'
;FRAHDDVEKPKGGIIQGCLFSDAFGKGIFTHDGERYEVRDCLFARLNFGLEMHGDELAIQNSHIIQMHPGTDDPDDDKDGMYLWRPTEDHTVEGCIVTGTGDDGIDAFESSATIRNCLIYGAHDKNITFFKSSGAVDNCLIFGGRYGIFFREVPGENSLSVQQTTVIEESSYGARIENMKASIDNSILWDNPSSLFHFGVDLTVNHSDIDASLVGVPGTGNLRVPPDFMDPDLKDFRLLPGSPLQTAGSDGGPIGWQGFPEPGAFPASPIPRISNCAFIEGASTAIVISPQTSVRIEETLIDGFDRGVVGKVGTLLRGGRNTLVNCGVGLSLDQSEIDWHSSILWDNTVNIEPNQSNVQVRFSDLGPRNSGRLSGEGNISQDPLFLNPEAGNYRLKSNSPCVGSGLEGIDMGAFPALRPTGKSALWVY
;
A
#
# COMPACT_ATOMS: atom_id res chain seq x y z
N PHE A 1 13.69 14.48 5.06
CA PHE A 1 12.42 14.89 4.46
C PHE A 1 11.84 16.01 5.30
N ARG A 2 11.68 17.22 4.73
CA ARG A 2 10.82 18.24 5.35
C ARG A 2 9.43 17.96 4.80
N ALA A 3 8.48 17.64 5.67
CA ALA A 3 7.08 17.68 5.29
C ALA A 3 6.75 19.15 4.99
N HIS A 4 6.54 19.47 3.73
CA HIS A 4 5.79 20.65 3.35
C HIS A 4 4.32 20.23 3.36
N ASP A 5 3.65 20.43 4.49
CA ASP A 5 2.23 20.13 4.73
C ASP A 5 1.26 20.94 3.82
N ASP A 6 1.79 21.74 2.89
CA ASP A 6 1.03 22.66 2.04
C ASP A 6 0.89 22.19 0.57
N VAL A 7 1.54 21.09 0.17
CA VAL A 7 1.49 20.59 -1.22
C VAL A 7 0.15 19.92 -1.52
N GLU A 8 -0.63 20.52 -2.43
CA GLU A 8 -1.92 19.95 -2.81
C GLU A 8 -1.73 18.75 -3.77
N LYS A 9 -2.07 17.55 -3.29
CA LYS A 9 -1.94 16.27 -4.02
C LYS A 9 -3.29 15.76 -4.54
N PRO A 10 -3.31 14.82 -5.51
CA PRO A 10 -4.56 14.18 -5.91
C PRO A 10 -5.18 13.42 -4.73
N LYS A 11 -6.51 13.35 -4.70
CA LYS A 11 -7.26 12.77 -3.58
C LYS A 11 -7.23 11.25 -3.62
N GLY A 12 -6.21 10.65 -3.00
CA GLY A 12 -6.01 9.21 -2.99
C GLY A 12 -5.56 8.66 -4.34
N GLY A 13 -5.06 7.43 -4.41
CA GLY A 13 -4.46 6.90 -5.64
C GLY A 13 -4.73 5.43 -5.89
N ILE A 14 -4.58 4.99 -7.14
CA ILE A 14 -4.60 3.56 -7.51
C ILE A 14 -3.23 3.19 -8.06
N ILE A 15 -2.62 2.19 -7.43
CA ILE A 15 -1.39 1.55 -7.88
C ILE A 15 -1.70 0.08 -8.11
N GLN A 16 -1.60 -0.36 -9.37
CA GLN A 16 -2.03 -1.70 -9.75
C GLN A 16 -1.05 -2.38 -10.72
N GLY A 17 -0.72 -3.65 -10.45
CA GLY A 17 0.13 -4.45 -11.32
C GLY A 17 1.58 -3.98 -11.37
N CYS A 18 2.05 -3.30 -10.31
CA CYS A 18 3.37 -2.65 -10.28
C CYS A 18 4.41 -3.49 -9.51
N LEU A 19 5.67 -3.37 -9.93
CA LEU A 19 6.84 -3.90 -9.21
C LEU A 19 7.67 -2.75 -8.67
N PHE A 20 7.86 -2.74 -7.35
CA PHE A 20 8.78 -1.87 -6.63
C PHE A 20 9.91 -2.75 -6.08
N SER A 21 11.13 -2.60 -6.59
CA SER A 21 12.25 -3.39 -6.07
C SER A 21 13.60 -2.71 -6.12
N ASP A 22 14.49 -3.18 -5.24
CA ASP A 22 15.91 -2.85 -5.22
C ASP A 22 16.18 -1.33 -5.07
N ALA A 23 15.31 -0.65 -4.32
CA ALA A 23 15.42 0.78 -4.04
C ALA A 23 15.76 1.01 -2.57
N PHE A 24 16.73 1.90 -2.33
CA PHE A 24 17.16 2.32 -0.99
C PHE A 24 16.19 3.40 -0.46
N GLY A 25 14.98 2.98 -0.10
CA GLY A 25 13.91 3.85 0.35
C GLY A 25 12.61 3.11 0.65
N LYS A 26 11.55 3.88 0.88
CA LYS A 26 10.18 3.42 1.13
C LYS A 26 9.52 3.09 -0.21
N GLY A 27 8.80 1.98 -0.30
CA GLY A 27 8.07 1.60 -1.52
C GLY A 27 6.94 2.57 -1.84
N ILE A 28 6.12 2.84 -0.84
CA ILE A 28 5.09 3.90 -0.86
C ILE A 28 5.23 4.68 0.45
N PHE A 29 5.18 5.99 0.37
CA PHE A 29 5.10 6.88 1.53
C PHE A 29 3.99 7.91 1.29
N THR A 30 3.01 7.97 2.18
CA THR A 30 1.89 8.93 2.07
C THR A 30 1.80 9.80 3.31
N HIS A 31 1.24 11.00 3.12
CA HIS A 31 0.80 11.92 4.16
C HIS A 31 -0.51 12.53 3.65
N ASP A 32 -1.46 12.90 4.52
CA ASP A 32 -2.52 13.93 4.31
C ASP A 32 -4.01 13.50 4.41
N GLY A 33 -4.35 12.26 4.79
CA GLY A 33 -5.76 11.92 5.12
C GLY A 33 -6.62 11.41 3.96
N GLU A 34 -5.99 10.96 2.87
CA GLU A 34 -6.64 10.46 1.66
C GLU A 34 -6.66 8.91 1.63
N ARG A 35 -7.16 8.30 0.54
CA ARG A 35 -7.28 6.84 0.42
C ARG A 35 -6.49 6.27 -0.75
N TYR A 36 -5.60 5.31 -0.49
CA TYR A 36 -4.82 4.63 -1.53
C TYR A 36 -5.24 3.17 -1.70
N GLU A 37 -5.48 2.78 -2.96
CA GLU A 37 -5.76 1.40 -3.35
C GLU A 37 -4.54 0.78 -4.03
N VAL A 38 -4.00 -0.29 -3.45
CA VAL A 38 -2.83 -1.01 -3.98
C VAL A 38 -3.25 -2.43 -4.32
N ARG A 39 -3.09 -2.85 -5.57
CA ARG A 39 -3.59 -4.17 -6.02
C ARG A 39 -2.60 -4.90 -6.92
N ASP A 40 -2.47 -6.20 -6.74
CA ASP A 40 -1.66 -7.05 -7.63
C ASP A 40 -0.20 -6.56 -7.77
N CYS A 41 0.37 -6.03 -6.69
CA CYS A 41 1.70 -5.42 -6.69
C CYS A 41 2.75 -6.30 -6.00
N LEU A 42 4.01 -6.10 -6.37
CA LEU A 42 5.15 -6.71 -5.71
C LEU A 42 6.09 -5.62 -5.18
N PHE A 43 6.32 -5.63 -3.88
CA PHE A 43 7.31 -4.82 -3.17
C PHE A 43 8.41 -5.78 -2.69
N ALA A 44 9.63 -5.64 -3.21
CA ALA A 44 10.69 -6.60 -2.96
C ALA A 44 12.05 -5.94 -2.75
N ARG A 45 12.79 -6.29 -1.68
CA ARG A 45 14.16 -5.79 -1.44
C ARG A 45 14.22 -4.27 -1.39
N LEU A 46 13.25 -3.68 -0.72
CA LEU A 46 13.21 -2.27 -0.38
C LEU A 46 13.78 -2.07 1.02
N ASN A 47 14.10 -0.82 1.39
CA ASN A 47 14.50 -0.57 2.77
C ASN A 47 13.31 -0.61 3.73
N PHE A 48 12.17 -0.06 3.27
CA PHE A 48 10.87 -0.12 3.94
C PHE A 48 9.81 -0.50 2.91
N GLY A 49 8.77 -1.20 3.32
CA GLY A 49 7.66 -1.52 2.43
C GLY A 49 6.74 -0.33 2.20
N LEU A 50 5.52 -0.38 2.74
CA LEU A 50 4.54 0.71 2.61
C LEU A 50 4.44 1.48 3.92
N GLU A 51 4.50 2.80 3.87
CA GLU A 51 4.30 3.66 5.02
C GLU A 51 3.17 4.65 4.79
N MET A 52 2.13 4.54 5.62
CA MET A 52 0.89 5.27 5.47
C MET A 52 0.73 6.22 6.66
N HIS A 53 0.99 7.52 6.47
CA HIS A 53 0.90 8.52 7.53
C HIS A 53 -0.38 9.36 7.42
N GLY A 54 -1.46 8.91 8.03
CA GLY A 54 -2.73 9.62 8.06
C GLY A 54 -3.71 9.21 6.97
N ASP A 55 -3.24 8.51 5.94
CA ASP A 55 -4.05 8.05 4.80
C ASP A 55 -4.60 6.64 5.03
N GLU A 56 -5.81 6.36 4.54
CA GLU A 56 -6.35 5.00 4.46
C GLU A 56 -5.59 4.19 3.39
N LEU A 57 -5.28 2.93 3.72
CA LEU A 57 -4.72 1.96 2.78
C LEU A 57 -5.71 0.83 2.57
N ALA A 58 -6.04 0.56 1.32
CA ALA A 58 -6.69 -0.67 0.90
C ALA A 58 -5.76 -1.45 -0.02
N ILE A 59 -5.04 -2.43 0.53
CA ILE A 59 -4.12 -3.28 -0.23
C ILE A 59 -4.68 -4.69 -0.44
N GLN A 60 -4.60 -5.17 -1.67
CA GLN A 60 -5.14 -6.46 -2.09
C GLN A 60 -4.14 -7.24 -2.96
N ASN A 61 -4.08 -8.56 -2.79
CA ASN A 61 -3.30 -9.49 -3.63
C ASN A 61 -1.87 -9.04 -3.91
N SER A 62 -1.22 -8.45 -2.91
CA SER A 62 0.09 -7.86 -3.07
C SER A 62 1.10 -8.56 -2.20
N HIS A 63 2.34 -8.57 -2.67
CA HIS A 63 3.45 -9.28 -2.06
C HIS A 63 4.45 -8.25 -1.54
N ILE A 64 4.77 -8.32 -0.26
CA ILE A 64 5.76 -7.48 0.42
C ILE A 64 6.82 -8.44 0.95
N ILE A 65 7.95 -8.54 0.25
CA ILE A 65 8.91 -9.64 0.46
C ILE A 65 10.35 -9.14 0.59
N GLN A 66 11.10 -9.74 1.53
CA GLN A 66 12.54 -9.54 1.65
C GLN A 66 12.93 -8.06 1.79
N MET A 67 12.33 -7.33 2.72
CA MET A 67 12.82 -5.98 3.03
C MET A 67 14.26 -6.08 3.56
N HIS A 68 15.03 -5.00 3.42
CA HIS A 68 16.41 -4.99 3.93
C HIS A 68 16.40 -5.35 5.42
N PRO A 69 17.38 -6.15 5.86
CA PRO A 69 17.42 -6.58 7.25
C PRO A 69 17.47 -5.37 8.17
N GLY A 70 16.75 -5.48 9.28
CA GLY A 70 16.89 -4.59 10.42
C GLY A 70 18.34 -4.52 10.86
N THR A 71 18.72 -3.37 11.36
CA THR A 71 19.91 -3.16 12.16
C THR A 71 19.49 -3.19 13.63
N ASP A 72 20.44 -3.37 14.55
CA ASP A 72 20.16 -3.24 15.99
C ASP A 72 19.84 -1.77 16.41
N ASP A 73 19.58 -0.89 15.44
CA ASP A 73 19.19 0.49 15.68
C ASP A 73 17.73 0.52 16.15
N PRO A 74 17.44 1.01 17.36
CA PRO A 74 16.07 1.07 17.88
C PRO A 74 15.15 2.05 17.13
N ASP A 75 15.69 2.89 16.25
CA ASP A 75 14.93 3.76 15.35
C ASP A 75 14.69 3.13 13.96
N ASP A 76 14.99 1.84 13.78
CA ASP A 76 14.89 1.12 12.49
C ASP A 76 13.51 0.48 12.29
N ASP A 77 12.55 1.28 11.82
CA ASP A 77 11.16 0.94 11.52
C ASP A 77 11.00 0.22 10.16
N LYS A 78 11.89 -0.72 9.82
CA LYS A 78 11.92 -1.44 8.53
C LYS A 78 10.80 -2.46 8.36
N ASP A 79 9.59 -1.98 8.56
CA ASP A 79 8.37 -2.76 8.48
C ASP A 79 8.07 -3.13 7.03
N GLY A 80 7.37 -4.25 6.87
CA GLY A 80 6.69 -4.52 5.61
C GLY A 80 5.61 -3.47 5.36
N MET A 81 4.88 -3.09 6.40
CA MET A 81 3.86 -2.06 6.34
C MET A 81 3.79 -1.30 7.67
N TYR A 82 4.02 0.00 7.65
CA TYR A 82 3.80 0.90 8.78
C TYR A 82 2.52 1.72 8.54
N LEU A 83 1.54 1.59 9.44
CA LEU A 83 0.19 2.13 9.32
C LEU A 83 -0.08 3.09 10.47
N TRP A 84 -0.29 4.38 10.17
CA TRP A 84 -0.35 5.42 11.21
C TRP A 84 -1.52 6.40 11.04
N ARG A 85 -2.38 6.51 12.07
CA ARG A 85 -3.40 7.55 12.28
C ARG A 85 -4.33 7.91 11.09
N PRO A 86 -4.93 6.95 10.37
CA PRO A 86 -5.87 7.26 9.32
C PRO A 86 -7.18 7.82 9.87
N THR A 87 -7.99 8.43 9.01
CA THR A 87 -9.37 8.83 9.33
C THR A 87 -10.34 7.65 9.29
N GLU A 88 -9.99 6.57 8.60
CA GLU A 88 -10.75 5.32 8.42
C GLU A 88 -9.81 4.11 8.54
N ASP A 89 -10.32 2.94 8.91
CA ASP A 89 -9.51 1.74 9.13
C ASP A 89 -8.81 1.26 7.84
N HIS A 90 -7.55 0.84 7.94
CA HIS A 90 -6.86 0.20 6.81
C HIS A 90 -7.41 -1.21 6.54
N THR A 91 -7.29 -1.67 5.29
CA THR A 91 -7.59 -3.04 4.88
C THR A 91 -6.39 -3.68 4.18
N VAL A 92 -6.00 -4.85 4.68
CA VAL A 92 -4.94 -5.70 4.10
C VAL A 92 -5.57 -7.05 3.77
N GLU A 93 -5.71 -7.37 2.49
CA GLU A 93 -6.43 -8.57 2.05
C GLU A 93 -5.63 -9.40 1.06
N GLY A 94 -5.57 -10.72 1.24
CA GLY A 94 -5.00 -11.60 0.23
C GLY A 94 -3.50 -11.38 0.02
N CYS A 95 -2.81 -10.78 0.99
CA CYS A 95 -1.43 -10.36 0.85
C CYS A 95 -0.45 -11.40 1.40
N ILE A 96 0.77 -11.39 0.87
CA ILE A 96 1.91 -12.12 1.42
C ILE A 96 2.91 -11.11 1.96
N VAL A 97 3.19 -11.16 3.26
CA VAL A 97 4.18 -10.28 3.92
C VAL A 97 5.25 -11.15 4.55
N THR A 98 6.51 -11.02 4.10
CA THR A 98 7.57 -11.90 4.62
C THR A 98 8.98 -11.33 4.54
N GLY A 99 9.82 -11.74 5.49
CA GLY A 99 11.23 -11.38 5.52
C GLY A 99 11.41 -9.88 5.65
N THR A 100 10.76 -9.28 6.64
CA THR A 100 10.81 -7.85 6.92
C THR A 100 11.90 -7.52 7.93
N GLY A 101 12.37 -6.28 7.93
CA GLY A 101 13.51 -5.85 8.73
C GLY A 101 13.18 -5.63 10.20
N ASP A 102 11.93 -5.24 10.50
CA ASP A 102 11.38 -5.17 11.86
C ASP A 102 10.03 -5.92 11.92
N ASP A 103 8.89 -5.22 11.89
CA ASP A 103 7.57 -5.84 11.92
C ASP A 103 7.10 -6.23 10.50
N GLY A 104 6.18 -7.20 10.42
CA GLY A 104 5.50 -7.51 9.17
C GLY A 104 4.54 -6.38 8.82
N ILE A 105 3.60 -6.14 9.73
CA ILE A 105 2.61 -5.06 9.68
C ILE A 105 2.58 -4.39 11.06
N ASP A 106 2.97 -3.12 11.16
CA ASP A 106 2.85 -2.30 12.35
C ASP A 106 1.69 -1.30 12.20
N ALA A 107 0.66 -1.45 13.03
CA ALA A 107 -0.46 -0.55 13.13
C ALA A 107 -0.36 0.29 14.42
N PHE A 108 0.31 1.44 14.32
CA PHE A 108 0.51 2.36 15.44
C PHE A 108 -0.54 3.47 15.44
N GLU A 109 -1.34 3.59 16.51
CA GLU A 109 -2.45 4.54 16.61
C GLU A 109 -3.36 4.52 15.36
N SER A 110 -3.46 3.33 14.75
CA SER A 110 -4.16 3.07 13.50
C SER A 110 -4.85 1.72 13.55
N SER A 111 -6.16 1.72 13.31
CA SER A 111 -6.95 0.50 13.27
C SER A 111 -6.83 -0.15 11.88
N ALA A 112 -6.81 -1.49 11.84
CA ALA A 112 -6.73 -2.22 10.58
C ALA A 112 -7.48 -3.56 10.62
N THR A 113 -8.02 -3.93 9.46
CA THR A 113 -8.51 -5.28 9.18
C THR A 113 -7.52 -6.00 8.26
N ILE A 114 -6.97 -7.11 8.76
CA ILE A 114 -5.99 -7.95 8.06
C ILE A 114 -6.66 -9.31 7.82
N ARG A 115 -6.85 -9.69 6.55
CA ARG A 115 -7.60 -10.92 6.23
C ARG A 115 -7.09 -11.70 5.04
N ASN A 116 -7.24 -13.02 5.08
CA ASN A 116 -6.80 -13.91 4.01
C ASN A 116 -5.30 -13.73 3.69
N CYS A 117 -4.46 -13.46 4.70
CA CYS A 117 -3.05 -13.14 4.49
C CYS A 117 -2.12 -14.28 4.93
N LEU A 118 -0.93 -14.30 4.32
CA LEU A 118 0.20 -15.13 4.75
C LEU A 118 1.31 -14.20 5.25
N ILE A 119 1.61 -14.24 6.54
CA ILE A 119 2.53 -13.28 7.17
C ILE A 119 3.58 -14.06 7.95
N TYR A 120 4.84 -13.99 7.56
CA TYR A 120 5.86 -14.83 8.21
C TYR A 120 7.29 -14.32 8.11
N GLY A 121 8.09 -14.67 9.11
CA GLY A 121 9.52 -14.35 9.10
C GLY A 121 9.83 -12.86 9.23
N ALA A 122 8.95 -12.08 9.87
CA ALA A 122 9.31 -10.76 10.37
C ALA A 122 10.42 -10.88 11.43
N HIS A 123 11.29 -9.89 11.52
CA HIS A 123 12.42 -9.92 12.46
C HIS A 123 11.95 -9.80 13.91
N ASP A 124 10.93 -8.97 14.20
CA ASP A 124 10.33 -8.85 15.52
C ASP A 124 8.87 -9.37 15.54
N LYS A 125 7.86 -8.56 15.22
CA LYS A 125 6.46 -9.00 15.28
C LYS A 125 5.89 -9.15 13.88
N ASN A 126 5.26 -10.28 13.59
CA ASN A 126 4.57 -10.47 12.32
C ASN A 126 3.45 -9.44 12.14
N ILE A 127 2.68 -9.18 13.20
CA ILE A 127 1.70 -8.10 13.24
C ILE A 127 1.75 -7.42 14.61
N THR A 128 1.77 -6.10 14.60
CA THR A 128 1.60 -5.26 15.78
C THR A 128 0.36 -4.38 15.63
N PHE A 129 -0.40 -4.25 16.71
CA PHE A 129 -1.30 -3.12 16.88
C PHE A 129 -1.00 -2.42 18.20
N PHE A 130 -0.82 -1.11 18.13
CA PHE A 130 -0.46 -0.30 19.27
C PHE A 130 -1.42 0.88 19.39
N LYS A 131 -2.13 0.97 20.53
CA LYS A 131 -3.16 2.00 20.78
C LYS A 131 -4.22 2.08 19.66
N SER A 132 -4.63 0.94 19.11
CA SER A 132 -5.61 0.85 18.04
C SER A 132 -6.45 -0.42 18.13
N SER A 133 -7.53 -0.48 17.35
CA SER A 133 -8.32 -1.70 17.21
C SER A 133 -7.78 -2.57 16.07
N GLY A 134 -7.99 -3.86 16.14
CA GLY A 134 -7.49 -4.79 15.13
C GLY A 134 -8.45 -5.92 14.85
N ALA A 135 -8.59 -6.28 13.58
CA ALA A 135 -9.27 -7.50 13.16
C ALA A 135 -8.31 -8.35 12.32
N VAL A 136 -8.09 -9.59 12.73
CA VAL A 136 -7.25 -10.57 12.02
C VAL A 136 -8.12 -11.76 11.66
N ASP A 137 -8.35 -12.01 10.38
CA ASP A 137 -9.30 -13.03 9.90
C ASP A 137 -8.71 -13.93 8.81
N ASN A 138 -8.81 -15.25 8.98
CA ASN A 138 -8.30 -16.21 8.01
C ASN A 138 -6.84 -15.97 7.59
N CYS A 139 -5.96 -15.75 8.56
CA CYS A 139 -4.52 -15.55 8.33
C CYS A 139 -3.70 -16.77 8.73
N LEU A 140 -2.57 -16.99 8.05
CA LEU A 140 -1.51 -17.88 8.51
C LEU A 140 -0.29 -17.04 8.91
N ILE A 141 0.12 -17.18 10.16
CA ILE A 141 1.16 -16.38 10.79
C ILE A 141 2.22 -17.30 11.40
N PHE A 142 3.49 -17.14 11.03
CA PHE A 142 4.56 -17.95 11.62
C PHE A 142 5.97 -17.34 11.57
N GLY A 143 6.89 -17.88 12.37
CA GLY A 143 8.32 -17.66 12.21
C GLY A 143 8.83 -16.26 12.52
N GLY A 144 8.06 -15.43 13.23
CA GLY A 144 8.55 -14.19 13.84
C GLY A 144 9.02 -14.39 15.28
N ARG A 145 9.23 -13.29 16.01
CA ARG A 145 9.37 -13.32 17.48
C ARG A 145 8.02 -13.32 18.16
N TYR A 146 7.10 -12.52 17.65
CA TYR A 146 5.70 -12.51 18.04
C TYR A 146 4.84 -12.73 16.81
N GLY A 147 3.86 -13.62 16.90
CA GLY A 147 2.87 -13.78 15.82
C GLY A 147 1.95 -12.57 15.77
N ILE A 148 1.27 -12.29 16.87
CA ILE A 148 0.47 -11.08 17.01
C ILE A 148 0.76 -10.39 18.34
N PHE A 149 1.21 -9.15 18.27
CA PHE A 149 1.52 -8.34 19.45
C PHE A 149 0.57 -7.16 19.57
N PHE A 150 -0.05 -7.06 20.74
CA PHE A 150 -0.97 -5.99 21.05
C PHE A 150 -0.62 -5.35 22.37
N ARG A 151 -0.47 -4.03 22.34
CA ARG A 151 -0.25 -3.24 23.54
C ARG A 151 -1.07 -1.96 23.49
N GLU A 152 -1.93 -1.80 24.48
CA GLU A 152 -2.75 -0.62 24.68
C GLU A 152 -2.44 0.08 26.03
N VAL A 153 -2.82 1.36 26.12
CA VAL A 153 -3.10 2.08 27.38
C VAL A 153 -4.61 2.02 27.58
N PRO A 154 -5.15 1.55 28.73
CA PRO A 154 -6.56 1.16 28.90
C PRO A 154 -7.57 2.12 28.24
N GLY A 155 -8.42 1.60 27.34
CA GLY A 155 -9.31 2.39 26.49
C GLY A 155 -10.47 1.60 25.85
N GLU A 156 -11.03 2.13 24.77
CA GLU A 156 -12.19 1.55 24.05
C GLU A 156 -11.79 0.61 22.90
N ASN A 157 -10.50 0.42 22.60
CA ASN A 157 -10.09 -0.41 21.47
C ASN A 157 -10.32 -1.90 21.72
N SER A 158 -10.48 -2.63 20.62
CA SER A 158 -10.73 -4.07 20.66
C SER A 158 -9.94 -4.83 19.60
N LEU A 159 -9.58 -6.06 19.95
CA LEU A 159 -8.99 -7.03 19.02
C LEU A 159 -10.00 -8.16 18.75
N SER A 160 -10.21 -8.51 17.49
CA SER A 160 -10.79 -9.80 17.08
C SER A 160 -9.80 -10.62 16.27
N VAL A 161 -9.58 -11.87 16.67
CA VAL A 161 -8.84 -12.86 15.88
C VAL A 161 -9.80 -13.99 15.51
N GLN A 162 -9.99 -14.24 14.23
CA GLN A 162 -10.93 -15.21 13.71
C GLN A 162 -10.28 -16.11 12.67
N GLN A 163 -10.62 -17.39 12.66
CA GLN A 163 -10.24 -18.34 11.61
C GLN A 163 -8.72 -18.37 11.31
N THR A 164 -7.87 -18.05 12.29
CA THR A 164 -6.45 -17.75 12.05
C THR A 164 -5.56 -18.82 12.66
N THR A 165 -4.47 -19.19 11.98
CA THR A 165 -3.42 -20.07 12.53
C THR A 165 -2.17 -19.25 12.84
N VAL A 166 -1.71 -19.31 14.09
CA VAL A 166 -0.44 -18.73 14.55
C VAL A 166 0.45 -19.83 15.11
N ILE A 167 1.64 -20.00 14.52
CA ILE A 167 2.46 -21.18 14.77
C ILE A 167 3.96 -20.90 14.68
N GLU A 168 4.79 -21.64 15.42
CA GLU A 168 6.25 -21.59 15.33
C GLU A 168 6.85 -20.19 15.55
N GLU A 169 6.22 -19.37 16.39
CA GLU A 169 6.78 -18.10 16.83
C GLU A 169 7.89 -18.33 17.86
N SER A 170 8.97 -17.55 17.80
CA SER A 170 10.12 -17.78 18.70
C SER A 170 9.93 -17.28 20.13
N SER A 171 8.87 -16.53 20.43
CA SER A 171 8.48 -16.15 21.80
C SER A 171 6.99 -16.36 22.08
N TYR A 172 6.11 -15.64 21.39
CA TYR A 172 4.68 -15.67 21.68
C TYR A 172 3.86 -15.84 20.41
N GLY A 173 2.84 -16.71 20.45
CA GLY A 173 1.82 -16.79 19.40
C GLY A 173 1.02 -15.49 19.36
N ALA A 174 0.24 -15.24 20.42
CA ALA A 174 -0.40 -13.96 20.67
C ALA A 174 -0.04 -13.40 22.05
N ARG A 175 0.33 -12.12 22.11
CA ARG A 175 0.54 -11.39 23.36
C ARG A 175 -0.34 -10.15 23.40
N ILE A 176 -1.31 -10.15 24.32
CA ILE A 176 -2.39 -9.15 24.38
C ILE A 176 -2.35 -8.44 25.74
N GLU A 177 -2.15 -7.13 25.74
CA GLU A 177 -1.99 -6.32 26.96
C GLU A 177 -2.99 -5.15 27.04
N ASN A 178 -3.69 -5.03 28.17
CA ASN A 178 -4.51 -3.88 28.59
C ASN A 178 -5.72 -3.51 27.69
N MET A 179 -6.42 -4.50 27.12
CA MET A 179 -7.55 -4.25 26.22
C MET A 179 -8.65 -5.32 26.24
N LYS A 180 -9.73 -5.11 25.48
CA LYS A 180 -10.72 -6.17 25.17
C LYS A 180 -10.27 -6.97 23.94
N ALA A 181 -10.34 -8.30 24.01
CA ALA A 181 -10.01 -9.17 22.88
C ALA A 181 -10.94 -10.39 22.76
N SER A 182 -11.19 -10.83 21.53
CA SER A 182 -11.76 -12.15 21.25
C SER A 182 -10.87 -12.97 20.30
N ILE A 183 -10.81 -14.27 20.54
CA ILE A 183 -10.15 -15.24 19.66
C ILE A 183 -11.16 -16.35 19.38
N ASP A 184 -11.58 -16.50 18.13
CA ASP A 184 -12.63 -17.44 17.76
C ASP A 184 -12.19 -18.31 16.58
N ASN A 185 -12.56 -19.59 16.57
CA ASN A 185 -12.26 -20.53 15.47
C ASN A 185 -10.78 -20.55 15.04
N SER A 186 -9.83 -20.36 15.96
CA SER A 186 -8.41 -20.13 15.64
C SER A 186 -7.49 -21.19 16.24
N ILE A 187 -6.28 -21.33 15.69
CA ILE A 187 -5.25 -22.28 16.15
C ILE A 187 -4.01 -21.50 16.56
N LEU A 188 -3.63 -21.55 17.83
CA LEU A 188 -2.37 -20.99 18.34
C LEU A 188 -1.55 -22.15 18.92
N TRP A 189 -0.59 -22.65 18.15
CA TRP A 189 0.08 -23.92 18.45
C TRP A 189 1.60 -23.88 18.23
N ASP A 190 2.35 -24.72 18.94
CA ASP A 190 3.82 -24.84 18.80
C ASP A 190 4.57 -23.50 18.93
N ASN A 191 4.12 -22.67 19.87
CA ASN A 191 4.81 -21.45 20.28
C ASN A 191 5.28 -21.63 21.74
N PRO A 192 6.45 -21.09 22.16
CA PRO A 192 6.89 -21.15 23.55
C PRO A 192 5.84 -20.64 24.54
N SER A 193 5.07 -19.63 24.13
CA SER A 193 3.84 -19.19 24.79
C SER A 193 2.77 -18.86 23.74
N SER A 194 1.93 -19.83 23.40
CA SER A 194 0.87 -19.66 22.40
C SER A 194 -0.07 -18.49 22.69
N LEU A 195 -0.43 -18.26 23.95
CA LEU A 195 -1.25 -17.13 24.36
C LEU A 195 -0.75 -16.55 25.68
N PHE A 196 -0.38 -15.27 25.67
CA PHE A 196 -0.13 -14.47 26.87
C PHE A 196 -1.11 -13.32 26.91
N HIS A 197 -1.69 -13.07 28.09
CA HIS A 197 -2.59 -11.94 28.27
C HIS A 197 -2.45 -11.31 29.65
N PHE A 198 -2.56 -9.97 29.72
CA PHE A 198 -2.44 -9.22 30.98
C PHE A 198 -3.35 -7.99 30.99
N GLY A 199 -4.14 -7.82 32.06
CA GLY A 199 -5.00 -6.64 32.22
C GLY A 199 -6.14 -6.54 31.19
N VAL A 200 -6.61 -7.67 30.66
CA VAL A 200 -7.55 -7.76 29.53
C VAL A 200 -8.92 -8.34 29.91
N ASP A 201 -9.95 -7.98 29.14
CA ASP A 201 -11.20 -8.76 29.00
C ASP A 201 -11.08 -9.65 27.76
N LEU A 202 -10.64 -10.90 27.96
CA LEU A 202 -10.36 -11.87 26.90
C LEU A 202 -11.43 -12.96 26.88
N THR A 203 -12.03 -13.17 25.72
CA THR A 203 -12.88 -14.34 25.44
C THR A 203 -12.25 -15.18 24.34
N VAL A 204 -12.14 -16.49 24.52
CA VAL A 204 -11.69 -17.39 23.46
C VAL A 204 -12.78 -18.44 23.24
N ASN A 205 -13.21 -18.67 22.01
CA ASN A 205 -14.16 -19.74 21.72
C ASN A 205 -13.75 -20.60 20.54
N HIS A 206 -14.15 -21.87 20.58
CA HIS A 206 -14.00 -22.80 19.46
C HIS A 206 -12.58 -22.81 18.87
N SER A 207 -11.57 -22.59 19.70
CA SER A 207 -10.17 -22.43 19.28
C SER A 207 -9.28 -23.49 19.91
N ASP A 208 -8.18 -23.82 19.25
CA ASP A 208 -7.20 -24.77 19.75
C ASP A 208 -5.92 -24.04 20.13
N ILE A 209 -5.57 -24.07 21.42
CA ILE A 209 -4.46 -23.29 21.97
C ILE A 209 -3.52 -24.19 22.78
N ASP A 210 -2.26 -24.30 22.33
CA ASP A 210 -1.20 -24.94 23.11
C ASP A 210 -0.67 -23.98 24.18
N ALA A 211 -1.53 -23.62 25.13
CA ALA A 211 -1.14 -22.85 26.30
C ALA A 211 -0.89 -23.81 27.47
N SER A 212 0.27 -23.67 28.10
CA SER A 212 0.74 -24.63 29.11
C SER A 212 0.24 -24.37 30.53
N LEU A 213 -0.37 -23.22 30.85
CA LEU A 213 -0.45 -22.79 32.26
C LEU A 213 -1.73 -22.09 32.78
N VAL A 214 -2.71 -21.72 31.96
CA VAL A 214 -3.96 -21.10 32.45
C VAL A 214 -5.15 -21.61 31.64
N GLY A 215 -6.27 -21.88 32.29
CA GLY A 215 -7.51 -22.21 31.58
C GLY A 215 -7.84 -21.10 30.58
N VAL A 216 -7.99 -21.47 29.32
CA VAL A 216 -8.38 -20.55 28.25
C VAL A 216 -9.84 -20.13 28.51
N PRO A 217 -10.12 -18.82 28.68
CA PRO A 217 -11.48 -18.36 28.99
C PRO A 217 -12.42 -18.60 27.80
N GLY A 218 -13.72 -18.67 28.06
CA GLY A 218 -14.74 -18.93 27.03
C GLY A 218 -15.05 -20.42 26.83
N THR A 219 -15.60 -20.78 25.67
CA THR A 219 -16.24 -22.10 25.47
C THR A 219 -15.83 -22.79 24.17
N GLY A 220 -15.89 -24.12 24.15
CA GLY A 220 -15.60 -24.88 22.92
C GLY A 220 -14.12 -24.97 22.55
N ASN A 221 -13.22 -24.49 23.40
CA ASN A 221 -11.79 -24.53 23.16
C ASN A 221 -11.22 -25.94 23.33
N LEU A 222 -10.25 -26.27 22.48
CA LEU A 222 -9.51 -27.52 22.48
C LEU A 222 -8.05 -27.29 22.86
N ARG A 223 -7.39 -28.40 23.18
CA ARG A 223 -5.93 -28.48 23.31
C ARG A 223 -5.48 -29.86 22.83
N VAL A 224 -5.46 -30.03 21.52
CA VAL A 224 -5.14 -31.30 20.85
C VAL A 224 -4.16 -31.06 19.71
N PRO A 225 -3.31 -32.02 19.34
CA PRO A 225 -2.46 -31.87 18.16
C PRO A 225 -3.29 -31.45 16.93
N PRO A 226 -2.89 -30.40 16.20
CA PRO A 226 -3.66 -29.94 15.03
C PRO A 226 -3.69 -30.91 13.86
N ASP A 227 -2.71 -31.84 13.77
CA ASP A 227 -2.54 -32.77 12.65
C ASP A 227 -2.49 -32.04 11.29
N PHE A 228 -1.47 -31.20 11.11
CA PHE A 228 -1.21 -30.49 9.86
C PHE A 228 -0.67 -31.42 8.75
N MET A 229 -0.87 -31.03 7.49
CA MET A 229 -0.48 -31.78 6.30
C MET A 229 1.03 -32.05 6.22
N ASP A 230 1.86 -30.99 6.29
CA ASP A 230 3.32 -31.09 6.24
C ASP A 230 4.01 -29.86 6.88
N PRO A 231 4.13 -29.81 8.22
CA PRO A 231 4.79 -28.71 8.94
C PRO A 231 6.25 -28.46 8.56
N ASP A 232 6.99 -29.51 8.18
CA ASP A 232 8.39 -29.37 7.77
C ASP A 232 8.50 -28.56 6.47
N LEU A 233 7.51 -28.67 5.59
CA LEU A 233 7.35 -27.85 4.39
C LEU A 233 6.48 -26.58 4.58
N LYS A 234 6.10 -26.26 5.83
CA LYS A 234 5.22 -25.13 6.19
C LYS A 234 3.82 -25.21 5.56
N ASP A 235 3.33 -26.42 5.31
CA ASP A 235 1.93 -26.69 4.94
C ASP A 235 1.09 -26.94 6.19
N PHE A 236 0.58 -25.85 6.77
CA PHE A 236 -0.24 -25.85 7.98
C PHE A 236 -1.74 -26.01 7.70
N ARG A 237 -2.13 -26.58 6.56
CA ARG A 237 -3.51 -27.02 6.35
C ARG A 237 -3.80 -28.27 7.18
N LEU A 238 -5.02 -28.42 7.66
CA LEU A 238 -5.43 -29.57 8.47
C LEU A 238 -5.53 -30.85 7.62
N LEU A 239 -5.01 -31.98 8.13
CA LEU A 239 -5.20 -33.30 7.54
C LEU A 239 -6.67 -33.72 7.54
N PRO A 240 -7.11 -34.56 6.58
CA PRO A 240 -8.37 -35.27 6.68
C PRO A 240 -8.37 -36.16 7.92
N GLY A 241 -9.29 -35.89 8.86
CA GLY A 241 -9.40 -36.62 10.13
C GLY A 241 -8.79 -35.91 11.34
N SER A 242 -8.16 -34.74 11.16
CA SER A 242 -7.81 -33.86 12.28
C SER A 242 -9.06 -33.56 13.12
N PRO A 243 -8.97 -33.58 14.46
CA PRO A 243 -10.09 -33.20 15.32
C PRO A 243 -10.54 -31.75 15.11
N LEU A 244 -9.68 -30.92 14.51
CA LEU A 244 -9.93 -29.50 14.27
C LEU A 244 -10.77 -29.23 13.01
N GLN A 245 -11.05 -30.27 12.20
CA GLN A 245 -11.90 -30.16 11.00
C GLN A 245 -13.38 -29.90 11.30
N THR A 246 -13.81 -30.13 12.54
CA THR A 246 -15.21 -29.94 12.97
C THR A 246 -15.32 -29.20 14.30
N ALA A 247 -14.27 -28.48 14.70
CA ALA A 247 -14.19 -27.82 16.00
C ALA A 247 -14.84 -26.43 16.02
N GLY A 248 -15.12 -25.88 14.84
CA GLY A 248 -15.65 -24.53 14.68
C GLY A 248 -17.02 -24.35 15.30
N SER A 249 -17.36 -23.10 15.59
CA SER A 249 -18.68 -22.72 16.11
C SER A 249 -19.84 -23.09 15.18
N ASP A 250 -19.57 -23.23 13.88
CA ASP A 250 -20.49 -23.70 12.84
C ASP A 250 -20.39 -25.21 12.55
N GLY A 251 -19.53 -25.93 13.28
CA GLY A 251 -19.20 -27.33 13.06
C GLY A 251 -18.18 -27.58 11.93
N GLY A 252 -17.60 -26.52 11.36
CA GLY A 252 -16.57 -26.56 10.33
C GLY A 252 -15.13 -26.58 10.88
N PRO A 253 -14.14 -26.48 9.98
CA PRO A 253 -12.72 -26.43 10.35
C PRO A 253 -12.35 -25.10 11.01
N ILE A 254 -11.39 -25.14 11.94
CA ILE A 254 -10.82 -23.96 12.59
C ILE A 254 -9.40 -23.67 12.09
N GLY A 255 -8.89 -22.47 12.36
CA GLY A 255 -7.60 -22.00 11.87
C GLY A 255 -7.62 -21.64 10.38
N TRP A 256 -6.45 -21.33 9.83
CA TRP A 256 -6.29 -20.86 8.45
C TRP A 256 -6.87 -21.83 7.41
N GLN A 257 -7.71 -21.31 6.52
CA GLN A 257 -8.42 -22.08 5.49
C GLN A 257 -7.80 -21.98 4.10
N GLY A 258 -6.60 -21.38 3.99
CA GLY A 258 -6.01 -21.06 2.70
C GLY A 258 -6.44 -19.68 2.18
N PHE A 259 -5.86 -19.28 1.05
CA PHE A 259 -6.40 -18.16 0.29
C PHE A 259 -7.77 -18.54 -0.31
N PRO A 260 -8.74 -17.60 -0.35
CA PRO A 260 -10.00 -17.83 -1.06
C PRO A 260 -9.74 -18.11 -2.56
N GLU A 261 -10.65 -18.86 -3.20
CA GLU A 261 -10.50 -19.28 -4.60
C GLU A 261 -10.23 -18.11 -5.56
N PRO A 262 -9.42 -18.29 -6.63
CA PRO A 262 -8.94 -17.22 -7.53
C PRO A 262 -10.00 -16.41 -8.30
N GLY A 263 -11.29 -16.66 -8.08
CA GLY A 263 -12.39 -15.88 -8.66
C GLY A 263 -12.78 -14.62 -7.88
N ALA A 264 -12.21 -14.41 -6.68
CA ALA A 264 -12.51 -13.24 -5.85
C ALA A 264 -11.88 -11.94 -6.35
N PHE A 265 -10.90 -12.02 -7.26
CA PHE A 265 -10.15 -10.86 -7.72
C PHE A 265 -9.97 -10.87 -9.25
N PRO A 266 -10.45 -9.84 -9.98
CA PRO A 266 -10.35 -9.79 -11.43
C PRO A 266 -8.88 -9.70 -11.88
N ALA A 267 -8.51 -10.41 -12.95
CA ALA A 267 -7.17 -10.34 -13.53
C ALA A 267 -6.77 -8.89 -13.86
N SER A 268 -5.58 -8.48 -13.43
CA SER A 268 -5.11 -7.10 -13.64
C SER A 268 -4.81 -6.83 -15.13
N PRO A 269 -5.44 -5.82 -15.76
CA PRO A 269 -5.00 -5.30 -17.04
C PRO A 269 -3.64 -4.57 -16.88
N ILE A 270 -3.08 -4.09 -18.00
CA ILE A 270 -1.84 -3.28 -18.11
C ILE A 270 -1.55 -2.49 -16.82
N PRO A 271 -0.35 -2.63 -16.20
CA PRO A 271 0.03 -1.91 -14.99
C PRO A 271 -0.37 -0.43 -15.02
N ARG A 272 -0.95 0.04 -13.91
CA ARG A 272 -1.56 1.36 -13.83
C ARG A 272 -1.10 2.10 -12.59
N ILE A 273 -0.66 3.34 -12.81
CA ILE A 273 -0.47 4.35 -11.78
C ILE A 273 -1.45 5.46 -12.10
N SER A 274 -2.35 5.78 -11.17
CA SER A 274 -3.31 6.86 -11.42
C SER A 274 -3.71 7.61 -10.17
N ASN A 275 -3.96 8.92 -10.32
CA ASN A 275 -4.33 9.79 -9.22
C ASN A 275 -3.25 9.79 -8.12
N CYS A 276 -1.97 9.75 -8.51
CA CYS A 276 -0.84 9.72 -7.58
C CYS A 276 -0.06 11.03 -7.62
N ALA A 277 0.68 11.33 -6.55
CA ALA A 277 1.69 12.39 -6.54
C ALA A 277 3.05 11.83 -6.16
N PHE A 278 4.05 12.08 -7.00
CA PHE A 278 5.46 11.87 -6.72
C PHE A 278 6.09 13.25 -6.59
N ILE A 279 6.67 13.56 -5.44
CA ILE A 279 7.17 14.91 -5.12
C ILE A 279 8.54 14.82 -4.45
N GLU A 280 9.44 15.75 -4.76
CA GLU A 280 10.71 16.00 -4.05
C GLU A 280 11.68 14.80 -3.99
N GLY A 281 11.97 14.16 -5.13
CA GLY A 281 12.98 13.10 -5.22
C GLY A 281 14.28 13.52 -5.91
N ALA A 282 15.42 12.99 -5.45
CA ALA A 282 16.73 13.36 -5.98
C ALA A 282 17.12 12.70 -7.33
N SER A 283 16.34 11.74 -7.84
CA SER A 283 16.70 10.99 -9.06
C SER A 283 15.50 10.80 -9.98
N THR A 284 14.99 9.57 -10.13
CA THR A 284 13.88 9.27 -11.04
C THR A 284 12.60 9.00 -10.26
N ALA A 285 11.46 9.58 -10.68
CA ALA A 285 10.18 9.29 -10.03
C ALA A 285 9.65 7.90 -10.43
N ILE A 286 9.57 7.62 -11.73
CA ILE A 286 9.04 6.36 -12.26
C ILE A 286 10.01 5.79 -13.30
N VAL A 287 10.47 4.56 -13.07
CA VAL A 287 11.27 3.80 -14.05
C VAL A 287 10.43 2.64 -14.58
N ILE A 288 10.25 2.60 -15.89
CA ILE A 288 9.58 1.50 -16.56
C ILE A 288 10.62 0.54 -17.13
N SER A 289 10.48 -0.73 -16.75
CA SER A 289 11.36 -1.80 -17.24
C SER A 289 11.22 -2.00 -18.76
N PRO A 290 12.27 -2.52 -19.43
CA PRO A 290 12.19 -2.87 -20.85
C PRO A 290 10.98 -3.76 -21.17
N GLN A 291 10.43 -3.65 -22.38
CA GLN A 291 9.34 -4.49 -22.89
C GLN A 291 8.05 -4.46 -22.03
N THR A 292 7.84 -3.40 -21.23
CA THR A 292 6.70 -3.28 -20.32
C THR A 292 5.67 -2.29 -20.87
N SER A 293 4.39 -2.61 -20.73
CA SER A 293 3.29 -1.66 -20.98
C SER A 293 2.82 -1.06 -19.66
N VAL A 294 2.70 0.27 -19.58
CA VAL A 294 2.20 0.97 -18.38
C VAL A 294 1.27 2.09 -18.77
N ARG A 295 0.24 2.32 -17.95
CA ARG A 295 -0.62 3.49 -18.00
C ARG A 295 -0.34 4.40 -16.82
N ILE A 296 -0.06 5.68 -17.08
CA ILE A 296 0.12 6.71 -16.05
C ILE A 296 -0.92 7.80 -16.30
N GLU A 297 -1.86 7.99 -15.39
CA GLU A 297 -2.96 8.94 -15.56
C GLU A 297 -3.12 9.84 -14.34
N GLU A 298 -3.56 11.08 -14.52
CA GLU A 298 -3.95 11.94 -13.37
C GLU A 298 -2.84 12.05 -12.31
N THR A 299 -1.58 11.99 -12.75
CA THR A 299 -0.43 11.87 -11.85
C THR A 299 0.37 13.17 -11.86
N LEU A 300 0.66 13.67 -10.66
CA LEU A 300 1.62 14.76 -10.44
C LEU A 300 3.02 14.16 -10.25
N ILE A 301 4.00 14.69 -10.98
CA ILE A 301 5.42 14.41 -10.79
C ILE A 301 6.14 15.76 -10.69
N ASP A 302 6.71 16.05 -9.51
CA ASP A 302 7.30 17.36 -9.21
C ASP A 302 8.71 17.24 -8.62
N GLY A 303 9.69 17.87 -9.30
CA GLY A 303 11.01 18.11 -8.71
C GLY A 303 12.01 16.96 -8.78
N PHE A 304 11.97 16.12 -9.83
CA PHE A 304 12.88 14.99 -10.03
C PHE A 304 13.94 15.24 -11.11
N ASP A 305 15.13 14.66 -11.03
CA ASP A 305 16.09 14.68 -12.15
C ASP A 305 15.45 14.08 -13.42
N ARG A 306 14.65 13.03 -13.27
CA ARG A 306 13.83 12.44 -14.33
C ARG A 306 12.43 12.12 -13.83
N GLY A 307 11.39 12.60 -14.52
CA GLY A 307 10.01 12.28 -14.17
C GLY A 307 9.68 10.83 -14.46
N VAL A 308 9.49 10.49 -15.73
CA VAL A 308 9.23 9.12 -16.18
C VAL A 308 10.32 8.66 -17.14
N VAL A 309 10.88 7.47 -16.86
CA VAL A 309 11.87 6.81 -17.71
C VAL A 309 11.24 5.62 -18.42
N GLY A 310 11.14 5.71 -19.75
CA GLY A 310 10.81 4.57 -20.62
C GLY A 310 12.09 3.94 -21.17
N LYS A 311 12.22 2.61 -21.08
CA LYS A 311 13.37 1.86 -21.61
C LYS A 311 12.99 1.14 -22.91
N VAL A 312 13.94 0.44 -23.51
CA VAL A 312 13.75 -0.25 -24.80
C VAL A 312 12.49 -1.12 -24.82
N GLY A 313 11.62 -0.85 -25.80
CA GLY A 313 10.36 -1.56 -26.01
C GLY A 313 9.27 -1.26 -24.98
N THR A 314 9.41 -0.21 -24.16
CA THR A 314 8.31 0.25 -23.30
C THR A 314 7.18 0.82 -24.15
N LEU A 315 5.93 0.43 -23.84
CA LEU A 315 4.71 1.09 -24.32
C LEU A 315 4.10 1.89 -23.17
N LEU A 316 4.23 3.21 -23.20
CA LEU A 316 3.70 4.08 -22.15
C LEU A 316 2.53 4.91 -22.69
N ARG A 317 1.38 4.75 -22.03
CA ARG A 317 0.17 5.54 -22.28
C ARG A 317 -0.03 6.52 -21.14
N GLY A 318 -0.27 7.78 -21.44
CA GLY A 318 -0.57 8.76 -20.41
C GLY A 318 -1.62 9.79 -20.77
N GLY A 319 -2.38 10.18 -19.76
CA GLY A 319 -3.49 11.10 -19.87
C GLY A 319 -3.63 11.95 -18.61
N ARG A 320 -3.82 13.26 -18.75
CA ARG A 320 -4.03 14.16 -17.60
C ARG A 320 -2.90 14.11 -16.57
N ASN A 321 -1.64 14.11 -17.00
CA ASN A 321 -0.51 14.17 -16.05
C ASN A 321 0.05 15.58 -15.94
N THR A 322 0.63 15.93 -14.79
CA THR A 322 1.40 17.17 -14.59
C THR A 322 2.83 16.78 -14.22
N LEU A 323 3.77 17.00 -15.13
CA LEU A 323 5.21 16.76 -14.93
C LEU A 323 5.93 18.10 -14.90
N VAL A 324 6.41 18.49 -13.73
CA VAL A 324 6.92 19.84 -13.46
C VAL A 324 8.24 19.83 -12.70
N ASN A 325 9.02 20.89 -12.90
CA ASN A 325 10.30 21.13 -12.22
C ASN A 325 11.31 19.98 -12.32
N CYS A 326 11.19 19.12 -13.33
CA CYS A 326 12.10 17.99 -13.51
C CYS A 326 13.33 18.38 -14.35
N GLY A 327 14.44 17.66 -14.20
CA GLY A 327 15.53 17.71 -15.17
C GLY A 327 15.02 17.29 -16.55
N VAL A 328 14.50 16.06 -16.65
CA VAL A 328 13.79 15.57 -17.84
C VAL A 328 12.40 15.10 -17.45
N GLY A 329 11.33 15.65 -18.04
CA GLY A 329 9.96 15.18 -17.78
C GLY A 329 9.77 13.73 -18.20
N LEU A 330 9.91 13.45 -19.51
CA LEU A 330 9.88 12.12 -20.09
C LEU A 330 11.24 11.79 -20.71
N SER A 331 11.98 10.85 -20.14
CA SER A 331 13.26 10.36 -20.68
C SER A 331 13.03 8.99 -21.30
N LEU A 332 13.10 8.90 -22.63
CA LEU A 332 12.63 7.75 -23.39
C LEU A 332 13.77 7.17 -24.22
N ASP A 333 13.90 5.86 -24.20
CA ASP A 333 14.89 5.13 -25.00
C ASP A 333 14.20 3.99 -25.75
N GLN A 334 14.17 4.06 -27.08
CA GLN A 334 13.56 3.08 -27.97
C GLN A 334 12.14 2.66 -27.53
N SER A 335 11.33 3.64 -27.12
CA SER A 335 10.00 3.45 -26.55
C SER A 335 8.87 3.85 -27.52
N GLU A 336 7.65 3.39 -27.27
CA GLU A 336 6.42 3.84 -27.92
C GLU A 336 5.53 4.57 -26.92
N ILE A 337 5.08 5.78 -27.28
CA ILE A 337 4.32 6.67 -26.39
C ILE A 337 3.06 7.20 -27.06
N ASP A 338 1.93 7.08 -26.36
CA ASP A 338 0.70 7.84 -26.61
C ASP A 338 0.38 8.68 -25.37
N TRP A 339 0.64 9.98 -25.45
CA TRP A 339 0.52 10.92 -24.32
C TRP A 339 -0.42 12.06 -24.67
N HIS A 340 -1.39 12.36 -23.79
CA HIS A 340 -2.36 13.40 -24.07
C HIS A 340 -2.87 14.14 -22.84
N SER A 341 -3.54 15.28 -23.07
CA SER A 341 -4.21 16.07 -22.03
C SER A 341 -3.31 16.41 -20.84
N SER A 342 -2.00 16.50 -21.06
CA SER A 342 -1.01 16.58 -19.97
C SER A 342 -0.26 17.90 -20.02
N ILE A 343 0.30 18.29 -18.88
CA ILE A 343 1.11 19.50 -18.72
C ILE A 343 2.54 19.07 -18.43
N LEU A 344 3.48 19.45 -19.30
CA LEU A 344 4.92 19.29 -19.07
C LEU A 344 5.51 20.70 -19.04
N TRP A 345 5.83 21.18 -17.83
CA TRP A 345 6.14 22.59 -17.62
C TRP A 345 7.33 22.79 -16.68
N ASP A 346 8.11 23.84 -16.90
CA ASP A 346 9.32 24.18 -16.11
C ASP A 346 10.33 23.04 -15.90
N ASN A 347 10.30 22.02 -16.77
CA ASN A 347 11.35 21.02 -16.85
C ASN A 347 12.57 21.60 -17.60
N THR A 348 13.77 21.12 -17.31
CA THR A 348 14.95 21.48 -18.12
C THR A 348 14.79 20.96 -19.55
N VAL A 349 14.23 19.75 -19.69
CA VAL A 349 13.78 19.15 -20.94
C VAL A 349 12.43 18.48 -20.70
N ASN A 350 11.39 18.82 -21.46
CA ASN A 350 10.09 18.15 -21.29
C ASN A 350 10.13 16.69 -21.78
N ILE A 351 10.66 16.43 -22.98
CA ILE A 351 10.70 15.09 -23.57
C ILE A 351 12.04 14.87 -24.28
N GLU A 352 12.75 13.82 -23.87
CA GLU A 352 13.97 13.31 -24.49
C GLU A 352 13.66 11.98 -25.21
N PRO A 353 13.39 11.98 -26.53
CA PRO A 353 12.76 10.85 -27.22
C PRO A 353 13.78 9.92 -27.91
N ASN A 354 14.90 9.55 -27.27
CA ASN A 354 16.00 8.82 -27.93
C ASN A 354 15.48 7.59 -28.71
N GLN A 355 15.56 7.66 -30.04
CA GLN A 355 15.06 6.63 -30.97
C GLN A 355 13.62 6.14 -30.67
N SER A 356 12.78 6.99 -30.08
CA SER A 356 11.44 6.62 -29.63
C SER A 356 10.36 7.12 -30.58
N ASN A 357 9.25 6.39 -30.69
CA ASN A 357 8.06 6.84 -31.37
C ASN A 357 7.15 7.59 -30.39
N VAL A 358 7.02 8.90 -30.56
CA VAL A 358 6.36 9.78 -29.58
C VAL A 358 5.15 10.45 -30.22
N GLN A 359 3.95 10.05 -29.78
CA GLN A 359 2.71 10.75 -30.07
C GLN A 359 2.29 11.55 -28.83
N VAL A 360 2.33 12.88 -28.96
CA VAL A 360 1.83 13.80 -27.93
C VAL A 360 0.76 14.68 -28.55
N ARG A 361 -0.42 14.76 -27.93
CA ARG A 361 -1.59 15.50 -28.46
C ARG A 361 -2.42 16.13 -27.36
N PHE A 362 -3.06 17.26 -27.64
CA PHE A 362 -3.89 18.00 -26.70
C PHE A 362 -3.19 18.24 -25.35
N SER A 363 -1.90 18.52 -25.37
CA SER A 363 -1.07 18.73 -24.16
C SER A 363 -0.43 20.12 -24.17
N ASP A 364 -0.10 20.62 -22.99
CA ASP A 364 0.64 21.86 -22.82
C ASP A 364 2.11 21.57 -22.53
N LEU A 365 2.97 22.10 -23.39
CA LEU A 365 4.38 21.75 -23.46
C LEU A 365 5.18 23.04 -23.37
N GLY A 366 5.78 23.28 -22.20
CA GLY A 366 6.54 24.50 -21.92
C GLY A 366 7.66 24.81 -22.91
N PRO A 367 8.25 26.02 -22.85
CA PRO A 367 9.14 26.53 -23.90
C PRO A 367 10.44 25.72 -24.10
N ARG A 368 10.76 24.81 -23.16
CA ARG A 368 11.99 24.01 -23.11
C ARG A 368 11.77 22.58 -23.63
N ASN A 369 11.38 22.48 -24.90
CA ASN A 369 11.21 21.20 -25.59
C ASN A 369 12.43 20.88 -26.49
N SER A 370 13.08 19.72 -26.30
CA SER A 370 14.01 19.17 -27.29
C SER A 370 13.23 18.54 -28.45
N GLY A 371 12.78 19.41 -29.36
CA GLY A 371 11.98 19.02 -30.52
C GLY A 371 10.72 19.87 -30.62
N ARG A 372 10.49 20.49 -31.77
CA ARG A 372 9.21 21.15 -32.07
C ARG A 372 8.14 20.06 -32.12
N LEU A 373 7.30 19.98 -31.10
CA LEU A 373 6.27 18.93 -30.95
C LEU A 373 5.10 19.22 -31.90
N SER A 374 5.24 18.78 -33.15
CA SER A 374 4.15 18.65 -34.09
C SER A 374 3.19 17.56 -33.59
N GLY A 375 2.03 17.97 -33.08
CA GLY A 375 0.98 17.08 -32.61
C GLY A 375 -0.35 17.84 -32.54
N GLU A 376 -1.45 17.16 -32.79
CA GLU A 376 -2.78 17.78 -32.80
C GLU A 376 -3.12 18.39 -31.44
N GLY A 377 -3.61 19.62 -31.43
CA GLY A 377 -4.14 20.25 -30.22
C GLY A 377 -3.12 20.64 -29.14
N ASN A 378 -1.81 20.46 -29.37
CA ASN A 378 -0.80 20.88 -28.40
C ASN A 378 -0.69 22.40 -28.31
N ILE A 379 -0.50 22.90 -27.09
CA ILE A 379 -0.25 24.30 -26.79
C ILE A 379 1.09 24.48 -26.06
N SER A 380 1.52 25.73 -25.94
CA SER A 380 2.73 26.14 -25.22
C SER A 380 2.46 27.50 -24.60
N GLN A 381 1.59 27.54 -23.60
CA GLN A 381 1.16 28.75 -22.91
C GLN A 381 1.21 28.52 -21.41
N ASP A 382 1.47 29.56 -20.62
CA ASP A 382 1.53 29.42 -19.16
C ASP A 382 0.29 28.67 -18.62
N PRO A 383 0.44 27.53 -17.93
CA PRO A 383 -0.68 26.77 -17.37
C PRO A 383 -1.49 27.56 -16.35
N LEU A 384 -0.98 28.68 -15.83
CA LEU A 384 -1.64 29.51 -14.82
C LEU A 384 -2.07 28.69 -13.59
N PHE A 385 -1.12 27.96 -13.00
CA PHE A 385 -1.32 27.27 -11.73
C PHE A 385 -1.70 28.23 -10.59
N LEU A 386 -2.44 27.73 -9.60
CA LEU A 386 -2.95 28.51 -8.47
C LEU A 386 -1.82 29.01 -7.57
N ASN A 387 -1.01 28.08 -7.04
CA ASN A 387 0.12 28.35 -6.16
C ASN A 387 1.18 27.23 -6.25
N PRO A 388 1.96 27.15 -7.35
CA PRO A 388 2.94 26.09 -7.55
C PRO A 388 4.10 26.12 -6.54
N GLU A 389 4.42 27.27 -5.95
CA GLU A 389 5.45 27.37 -4.90
C GLU A 389 5.06 26.63 -3.61
N ALA A 390 3.76 26.50 -3.36
CA ALA A 390 3.21 25.64 -2.32
C ALA A 390 2.72 24.30 -2.89
N GLY A 391 3.16 23.88 -4.08
CA GLY A 391 2.76 22.61 -4.70
C GLY A 391 1.28 22.51 -5.13
N ASN A 392 0.55 23.64 -5.18
CA ASN A 392 -0.82 23.66 -5.67
C ASN A 392 -0.85 23.89 -7.19
N TYR A 393 -0.93 22.77 -7.92
CA TYR A 393 -0.98 22.72 -9.37
C TYR A 393 -2.40 22.70 -9.97
N ARG A 394 -3.43 23.12 -9.22
CA ARG A 394 -4.76 23.36 -9.82
C ARG A 394 -4.68 24.52 -10.80
N LEU A 395 -5.45 24.44 -11.87
CA LEU A 395 -5.56 25.51 -12.86
C LEU A 395 -6.44 26.65 -12.36
N LYS A 396 -6.01 27.89 -12.58
CA LYS A 396 -6.88 29.07 -12.49
C LYS A 396 -7.98 28.97 -13.55
N SER A 397 -9.14 29.55 -13.28
CA SER A 397 -10.32 29.47 -14.17
C SER A 397 -10.10 30.08 -15.56
N ASN A 398 -9.10 30.94 -15.73
CA ASN A 398 -8.73 31.56 -17.01
C ASN A 398 -7.50 30.91 -17.65
N SER A 399 -7.05 29.76 -17.16
CA SER A 399 -5.93 29.01 -17.72
C SER A 399 -6.24 28.54 -19.15
N PRO A 400 -5.26 28.62 -20.07
CA PRO A 400 -5.40 28.06 -21.42
C PRO A 400 -5.52 26.52 -21.44
N CYS A 401 -5.15 25.85 -20.34
CA CYS A 401 -5.28 24.41 -20.17
C CYS A 401 -6.71 23.95 -19.82
N VAL A 402 -7.61 24.87 -19.45
CA VAL A 402 -9.01 24.55 -19.11
C VAL A 402 -9.80 24.24 -20.37
N GLY A 403 -10.38 23.05 -20.44
CA GLY A 403 -11.19 22.60 -21.59
C GLY A 403 -10.45 22.40 -22.91
N SER A 404 -9.12 22.45 -22.90
CA SER A 404 -8.28 22.34 -24.11
C SER A 404 -7.69 20.94 -24.33
N GLY A 405 -7.84 20.05 -23.35
CA GLY A 405 -7.44 18.65 -23.46
C GLY A 405 -8.29 17.85 -24.45
N LEU A 406 -7.90 16.60 -24.69
CA LEU A 406 -8.66 15.67 -25.54
C LEU A 406 -10.12 15.59 -25.07
N GLU A 407 -11.08 15.66 -25.99
CA GLU A 407 -12.52 15.68 -25.70
C GLU A 407 -12.98 16.88 -24.86
N GLY A 408 -12.21 17.96 -24.81
CA GLY A 408 -12.57 19.20 -24.12
C GLY A 408 -12.43 19.11 -22.59
N ILE A 409 -11.62 18.18 -22.08
CA ILE A 409 -11.29 18.09 -20.66
C ILE A 409 -10.21 19.10 -20.27
N ASP A 410 -10.05 19.35 -18.98
CA ASP A 410 -8.93 20.14 -18.46
C ASP A 410 -7.63 19.32 -18.60
N MET A 411 -6.52 19.97 -18.97
CA MET A 411 -5.20 19.33 -18.99
C MET A 411 -4.60 19.25 -17.59
N GLY A 412 -3.71 18.27 -17.37
CA GLY A 412 -2.96 18.13 -16.11
C GLY A 412 -3.63 17.23 -15.06
N ALA A 413 -2.88 16.95 -13.99
CA ALA A 413 -3.25 16.03 -12.91
C ALA A 413 -4.46 16.49 -12.08
N PHE A 414 -4.76 17.80 -12.11
CA PHE A 414 -5.80 18.40 -11.30
C PHE A 414 -6.87 19.08 -12.16
N PRO A 415 -8.16 18.88 -11.88
CA PRO A 415 -9.20 19.66 -12.51
C PRO A 415 -9.11 21.14 -12.08
N ALA A 416 -9.57 22.04 -12.94
CA ALA A 416 -9.63 23.46 -12.60
C ALA A 416 -10.62 23.72 -11.46
N LEU A 417 -10.34 24.73 -10.64
CA LEU A 417 -11.33 25.24 -9.70
C LEU A 417 -12.46 25.91 -10.49
N ARG A 418 -13.53 25.17 -10.73
CA ARG A 418 -14.77 25.73 -11.25
C ARG A 418 -15.51 26.35 -10.06
N PRO A 419 -16.02 27.58 -10.15
CA PRO A 419 -16.97 28.06 -9.17
C PRO A 419 -18.12 27.06 -9.17
N THR A 420 -18.18 26.20 -8.15
CA THR A 420 -19.40 25.48 -7.86
C THR A 420 -20.44 26.57 -7.67
N GLY A 421 -21.56 26.52 -8.40
CA GLY A 421 -22.64 27.51 -8.32
C GLY A 421 -23.36 27.56 -6.96
N LYS A 422 -22.63 27.41 -5.86
CA LYS A 422 -23.02 27.64 -4.49
C LYS A 422 -21.96 28.53 -3.84
N SER A 423 -22.08 29.82 -4.09
CA SER A 423 -21.54 30.84 -3.21
C SER A 423 -22.11 30.64 -1.79
N ALA A 424 -21.30 30.15 -0.86
CA ALA A 424 -21.53 30.39 0.56
C ALA A 424 -20.59 31.51 0.99
N LEU A 425 -21.16 32.65 1.35
CA LEU A 425 -20.50 33.75 2.02
C LEU A 425 -20.15 33.28 3.44
N TRP A 426 -18.86 33.13 3.76
CA TRP A 426 -18.42 33.01 5.15
C TRP A 426 -18.42 34.41 5.77
N VAL A 427 -19.33 34.64 6.71
CA VAL A 427 -19.28 35.80 7.60
C VAL A 427 -18.50 35.36 8.84
N TYR A 428 -17.44 36.09 9.16
CA TYR A 428 -16.63 35.93 10.38
C TYR A 428 -17.44 36.20 11.65
#